data_AF-A0A8G1RG11-F1
#
_entry.id   AF-A0A8G1RG11-F1
#
_cell.length_a   1.000
_cell.length_b   1.000
_cell.length_c   1.000
_cell.angle_alpha   90.00
_cell.angle_beta   90.00
_cell.angle_gamma   90.00
#
_symmetry.space_group_name_H-M   'P 1'
#
loop_
_entity.id
_entity.type
_entity.pdbx_description
1 polymer ?
#
loop_
_entity_poly.entity_id
_entity_poly.type
_entity_poly.pdbx_seq_one_letter_code
_entity_poly.pdbx_strand_id
1 'polypeptide(L)'
;MQLKPWTAFLGVTAIAIQGTAATEDNAQNGTIITVLGPTKLQEPVGESFLACLNYTSTDESGTPYMLYIDQGATVVHPSSNRTIDFEGPDEPLLGCMQHFASNMSLVAEDWTVVHEYDTGSIPAARANVSWLVEQGAQGLHPVGTKLAGISSLPSSDANETDTTTTTLEARDGDQASSSQLAARSFSHYWAFLSDYKKCASEDFQVKYAGECHNYNSKFKSVQFENPSGSLWLEMEIWPNHRCIKGNGRKMVIYPLEMSECHTRDTYSLFGRFRGKKIALAWLSSSSNL
;
A
#
# COMPACT_ATOMS: atom_id res chain seq x y z
N MET A 1 -55.20 10.92 81.05
CA MET A 1 -55.64 11.36 79.72
C MET A 1 -55.46 10.20 78.75
N GLN A 2 -56.56 9.72 78.18
CA GLN A 2 -56.57 8.75 77.08
C GLN A 2 -56.20 9.46 75.77
N LEU A 3 -55.50 8.79 74.85
CA LEU A 3 -56.10 8.31 73.59
C LEU A 3 -55.15 7.37 72.82
N LYS A 4 -55.81 6.51 72.06
CA LYS A 4 -55.49 5.23 71.42
C LYS A 4 -54.42 5.26 70.28
N PRO A 5 -53.97 4.06 69.83
CA PRO A 5 -52.81 3.79 68.96
C PRO A 5 -53.15 3.96 67.47
N TRP A 6 -52.23 3.60 66.55
CA TRP A 6 -52.51 2.82 65.32
C TRP A 6 -51.23 2.14 64.78
N THR A 7 -51.39 0.87 64.43
CA THR A 7 -50.51 0.02 63.60
C THR A 7 -50.74 0.34 62.12
N ALA A 8 -49.68 0.27 61.30
CA ALA A 8 -49.81 0.15 59.85
C ALA A 8 -48.68 -0.70 59.25
N PHE A 9 -49.02 -1.34 58.14
CA PHE A 9 -48.47 -2.57 57.58
C PHE A 9 -47.18 -2.43 56.77
N LEU A 10 -46.53 -3.58 56.59
CA LEU A 10 -45.52 -3.90 55.58
C LEU A 10 -45.94 -3.48 54.15
N GLY A 11 -44.98 -2.97 53.39
CA GLY A 11 -45.05 -2.83 51.94
C GLY A 11 -43.67 -2.99 51.31
N VAL A 12 -43.38 -4.19 50.80
CA VAL A 12 -42.26 -4.44 49.88
C VAL A 12 -42.78 -4.09 48.48
N THR A 13 -42.17 -3.12 47.82
CA THR A 13 -42.39 -2.85 46.40
C THR A 13 -41.13 -3.20 45.61
N ALA A 14 -41.24 -4.27 44.82
CA ALA A 14 -40.31 -4.56 43.74
C ALA A 14 -40.49 -3.51 42.64
N ILE A 15 -39.39 -2.87 42.23
CA ILE A 15 -39.35 -1.99 41.06
C ILE A 15 -38.75 -2.80 39.91
N ALA A 16 -39.60 -3.19 38.96
CA ALA A 16 -39.19 -3.59 37.63
C ALA A 16 -39.05 -2.32 36.79
N ILE A 17 -37.85 -2.07 36.22
CA ILE A 17 -37.68 -1.06 35.17
C ILE A 17 -37.26 -1.78 33.90
N GLN A 18 -38.09 -1.54 32.89
CA GLN A 18 -38.12 -2.09 31.56
C GLN A 18 -36.87 -1.64 30.79
N GLY A 19 -36.31 -2.56 30.00
CA GLY A 19 -35.23 -2.27 29.07
C GLY A 19 -35.68 -1.27 28.02
N THR A 20 -35.09 -0.08 28.05
CA THR A 20 -35.18 0.92 26.98
C THR A 20 -34.16 0.57 25.90
N ALA A 21 -34.66 0.41 24.67
CA ALA A 21 -33.88 0.18 23.47
C ALA A 21 -32.80 1.26 23.31
N ALA A 22 -31.55 0.82 23.13
CA ALA A 22 -30.43 1.69 22.80
C ALA A 22 -30.62 2.24 21.38
N THR A 23 -30.54 3.56 21.25
CA THR A 23 -30.32 4.26 19.99
C THR A 23 -28.91 3.94 19.49
N GLU A 24 -28.79 3.46 18.26
CA GLU A 24 -27.54 3.08 17.58
C GLU A 24 -26.62 4.31 17.38
N ASP A 25 -25.53 4.38 18.14
CA ASP A 25 -24.40 5.28 17.81
C ASP A 25 -23.46 4.59 16.82
N ASN A 26 -23.25 5.26 15.68
CA ASN A 26 -22.60 4.76 14.48
C ASN A 26 -21.06 4.76 14.66
N ALA A 27 -20.49 3.64 15.10
CA ALA A 27 -19.05 3.42 15.09
C ALA A 27 -18.52 3.43 13.65
N GLN A 28 -17.74 4.45 13.28
CA GLN A 28 -17.02 4.47 12.00
C GLN A 28 -15.92 3.41 12.03
N ASN A 29 -16.21 2.23 11.49
CA ASN A 29 -15.27 1.14 11.24
C ASN A 29 -14.31 1.55 10.11
N GLY A 30 -13.32 2.38 10.43
CA GLY A 30 -12.35 2.93 9.48
C GLY A 30 -11.32 1.88 9.05
N THR A 31 -11.09 1.75 7.74
CA THR A 31 -10.04 0.90 7.19
C THR A 31 -8.66 1.38 7.67
N ILE A 32 -7.82 0.48 8.19
CA ILE A 32 -6.47 0.81 8.68
C ILE A 32 -5.45 0.56 7.56
N ILE A 33 -4.58 1.53 7.33
CA ILE A 33 -3.43 1.46 6.43
C ILE A 33 -2.16 1.27 7.24
N THR A 34 -1.35 0.28 6.85
CA THR A 34 -0.01 0.08 7.40
C THR A 34 0.99 0.98 6.69
N VAL A 35 1.79 1.70 7.45
CA VAL A 35 2.89 2.52 6.92
C VAL A 35 4.17 1.69 7.02
N LEU A 36 4.81 1.46 5.87
CA LEU A 36 6.09 0.78 5.78
C LEU A 36 7.25 1.77 5.82
N GLY A 37 8.31 1.38 6.51
CA GLY A 37 9.57 2.12 6.56
C GLY A 37 10.76 1.21 6.23
N PRO A 38 11.89 1.81 5.83
CA PRO A 38 13.07 1.08 5.43
C PRO A 38 13.70 0.33 6.62
N THR A 39 14.20 -0.86 6.36
CA THR A 39 14.99 -1.67 7.31
C THR A 39 16.12 -2.40 6.57
N LYS A 40 16.97 -3.11 7.32
CA LYS A 40 17.97 -3.99 6.73
C LYS A 40 17.27 -5.09 5.94
N LEU A 41 17.70 -5.32 4.69
CA LEU A 41 17.24 -6.46 3.91
C LEU A 41 17.59 -7.77 4.61
N GLN A 42 16.56 -8.56 4.93
CA GLN A 42 16.74 -9.88 5.53
C GLN A 42 17.19 -10.88 4.48
N GLU A 43 18.14 -11.73 4.83
CA GLU A 43 18.74 -12.69 3.90
C GLU A 43 17.72 -13.64 3.26
N PRO A 44 16.78 -14.27 4.01
CA PRO A 44 15.76 -15.13 3.40
C PRO A 44 14.86 -14.40 2.39
N VAL A 45 14.59 -13.11 2.62
CA VAL A 45 13.78 -12.27 1.71
C VAL A 45 14.55 -12.02 0.43
N GLY A 46 15.82 -11.60 0.54
CA GLY A 46 16.68 -11.36 -0.61
C GLY A 46 16.94 -12.61 -1.45
N GLU A 47 17.20 -13.76 -0.81
CA GLU A 47 17.40 -15.04 -1.50
C GLU A 47 16.15 -15.46 -2.26
N SER A 48 14.99 -15.39 -1.60
CA SER A 48 13.70 -15.76 -2.21
C SER A 48 13.36 -14.84 -3.37
N PHE A 49 13.65 -13.53 -3.26
CA PHE A 49 13.45 -12.57 -4.34
C PHE A 49 14.32 -12.86 -5.55
N LEU A 50 15.63 -13.07 -5.34
CA LEU A 50 16.56 -13.40 -6.43
C LEU A 50 16.21 -14.75 -7.08
N ALA A 51 15.78 -15.73 -6.30
CA ALA A 51 15.28 -17.01 -6.82
C ALA A 51 14.02 -16.80 -7.69
N CYS A 52 13.09 -15.95 -7.26
CA CYS A 52 11.93 -15.59 -8.08
C CYS A 52 12.37 -14.97 -9.40
N LEU A 53 13.22 -13.93 -9.37
CA LEU A 53 13.69 -13.24 -10.57
C LEU A 53 14.45 -14.14 -11.55
N ASN A 54 15.27 -15.06 -11.04
CA ASN A 54 16.00 -15.99 -11.88
C ASN A 54 15.08 -17.06 -12.47
N TYR A 55 13.97 -17.41 -11.81
CA TYR A 55 12.99 -18.34 -12.36
C TYR A 55 12.08 -17.68 -13.40
N THR A 56 11.73 -16.40 -13.20
CA THR A 56 11.00 -15.63 -14.19
C THR A 56 11.83 -15.30 -15.43
N SER A 57 13.04 -15.87 -15.54
CA SER A 57 14.00 -15.67 -16.63
C SER A 57 13.35 -15.99 -17.97
N THR A 58 12.90 -14.94 -18.65
CA THR A 58 13.77 -14.13 -19.51
C THR A 58 12.96 -12.92 -19.96
N ASP A 59 13.60 -11.79 -20.24
CA ASP A 59 12.92 -10.80 -21.09
C ASP A 59 12.55 -11.44 -22.45
N GLU A 60 11.78 -10.76 -23.30
CA GLU A 60 11.39 -11.27 -24.64
C GLU A 60 12.57 -11.85 -25.46
N SER A 61 13.82 -11.47 -25.14
CA SER A 61 15.03 -11.86 -25.84
C SER A 61 15.72 -13.12 -25.30
N GLY A 62 15.25 -13.72 -24.21
CA GLY A 62 15.93 -14.85 -23.60
C GLY A 62 17.05 -14.44 -22.62
N THR A 63 17.10 -13.17 -22.21
CA THR A 63 18.18 -12.63 -21.36
C THR A 63 17.66 -12.34 -19.95
N PRO A 64 18.46 -12.60 -18.88
CA PRO A 64 18.05 -12.25 -17.51
C PRO A 64 17.84 -10.75 -17.35
N TYR A 65 16.91 -10.38 -16.48
CA TYR A 65 16.79 -9.00 -16.02
C TYR A 65 18.09 -8.51 -15.38
N MET A 66 18.29 -7.21 -15.45
CA MET A 66 19.40 -6.49 -14.84
C MET A 66 18.94 -5.85 -13.54
N LEU A 67 19.86 -5.72 -12.59
CA LEU A 67 19.64 -5.19 -11.26
C LEU A 67 20.60 -4.05 -10.97
N TYR A 68 20.10 -2.98 -10.37
CA TYR A 68 20.91 -1.96 -9.69
C TYR A 68 20.16 -1.46 -8.45
N ILE A 69 20.85 -0.76 -7.56
CA ILE A 69 20.24 -0.15 -6.37
C ILE A 69 20.16 1.37 -6.56
N ASP A 70 18.97 1.93 -6.32
CA ASP A 70 18.74 3.38 -6.31
C ASP A 70 18.04 3.77 -5.02
N GLN A 71 18.77 4.51 -4.16
CA GLN A 71 18.25 5.05 -2.90
C GLN A 71 17.60 4.00 -2.00
N GLY A 72 18.15 2.78 -1.98
CA GLY A 72 17.65 1.67 -1.19
C GLY A 72 16.72 0.72 -1.94
N ALA A 73 16.11 1.19 -3.04
CA ALA A 73 15.26 0.36 -3.87
C ALA A 73 16.10 -0.56 -4.76
N THR A 74 15.72 -1.84 -4.78
CA THR A 74 16.24 -2.78 -5.77
C THR A 74 15.45 -2.58 -7.06
N VAL A 75 16.14 -2.05 -8.07
CA VAL A 75 15.55 -1.75 -9.37
C VAL A 75 15.84 -2.89 -10.34
N VAL A 76 14.78 -3.42 -10.92
CA VAL A 76 14.79 -4.43 -11.98
C VAL A 76 14.51 -3.77 -13.32
N HIS A 77 15.32 -4.03 -14.33
CA HIS A 77 15.08 -3.53 -15.68
C HIS A 77 15.44 -4.57 -16.74
N PRO A 78 14.83 -4.52 -17.94
CA PRO A 78 15.20 -5.42 -19.02
C PRO A 78 16.63 -5.17 -19.50
N SER A 79 17.25 -6.21 -20.06
CA SER A 79 18.60 -6.13 -20.62
C SER A 79 18.63 -5.42 -21.97
N SER A 80 17.50 -5.46 -22.68
CA SER A 80 17.26 -4.87 -23.98
C SER A 80 16.53 -3.53 -23.85
N ASN A 81 16.65 -2.68 -24.88
CA ASN A 81 15.99 -1.39 -24.90
C ASN A 81 14.48 -1.54 -25.16
N ARG A 82 13.70 -1.71 -24.08
CA ARG A 82 12.24 -1.89 -24.13
C ARG A 82 11.56 -1.43 -22.84
N THR A 83 10.24 -1.26 -22.92
CA THR A 83 9.37 -1.03 -21.75
C THR A 83 9.00 -2.33 -21.06
N ILE A 84 8.70 -2.25 -19.76
CA ILE A 84 8.19 -3.38 -19.01
C ILE A 84 6.68 -3.53 -19.26
N ASP A 85 6.27 -4.72 -19.69
CA ASP A 85 4.90 -5.11 -19.98
C ASP A 85 4.40 -6.21 -19.03
N PHE A 86 3.75 -5.76 -17.96
CA PHE A 86 3.12 -6.64 -16.96
C PHE A 86 1.83 -7.34 -17.43
N GLU A 87 1.31 -7.00 -18.61
CA GLU A 87 0.19 -7.74 -19.24
C GLU A 87 0.66 -8.77 -20.25
N GLY A 88 1.95 -8.74 -20.59
CA GLY A 88 2.59 -9.62 -21.53
C GLY A 88 3.76 -10.37 -20.88
N PRO A 89 4.96 -10.35 -21.50
CA PRO A 89 6.08 -11.19 -21.08
C PRO A 89 6.59 -10.96 -19.66
N ASP A 90 6.35 -9.79 -19.07
CA ASP A 90 6.83 -9.44 -17.74
C ASP A 90 5.77 -9.70 -16.64
N GLU A 91 4.64 -10.32 -16.96
CA GLU A 91 3.65 -10.77 -15.95
C GLU A 91 4.30 -11.59 -14.82
N PRO A 92 5.26 -12.50 -15.06
CA PRO A 92 5.92 -13.22 -13.98
C PRO A 92 6.75 -12.29 -13.07
N LEU A 93 7.37 -11.24 -13.61
CA LEU A 93 8.07 -10.22 -12.82
C LEU A 93 7.08 -9.47 -11.91
N LEU A 94 5.90 -9.12 -12.41
CA LEU A 94 4.83 -8.55 -11.57
C LEU A 94 4.48 -9.50 -10.41
N GLY A 95 4.39 -10.81 -10.67
CA GLY A 95 4.17 -11.83 -9.64
C GLY A 95 5.26 -11.82 -8.56
N CYS A 96 6.54 -11.73 -8.95
CA CYS A 96 7.64 -11.57 -7.99
C CYS A 96 7.45 -10.29 -7.16
N MET A 97 7.26 -9.15 -7.81
CA MET A 97 7.14 -7.87 -7.11
C MET A 97 5.97 -7.85 -6.13
N GLN A 98 4.80 -8.38 -6.53
CA GLN A 98 3.63 -8.50 -5.66
C GLN A 98 3.88 -9.40 -4.43
N HIS A 99 4.71 -10.44 -4.57
CA HIS A 99 5.03 -11.34 -3.46
C HIS A 99 5.87 -10.66 -2.38
N PHE A 100 6.82 -9.80 -2.78
CA PHE A 100 7.78 -9.17 -1.87
C PHE A 100 7.46 -7.70 -1.56
N ALA A 101 6.35 -7.15 -2.07
CA ALA A 101 5.98 -5.74 -1.97
C ALA A 101 5.95 -5.18 -0.54
N SER A 102 5.64 -6.02 0.46
CA SER A 102 5.60 -5.61 1.88
C SER A 102 6.89 -5.90 2.66
N ASN A 103 7.86 -6.58 2.04
CA ASN A 103 9.10 -7.03 2.70
C ASN A 103 10.36 -6.40 2.13
N MET A 104 10.32 -5.88 0.90
CA MET A 104 11.48 -5.37 0.19
C MET A 104 11.12 -4.15 -0.66
N SER A 105 12.01 -3.15 -0.69
CA SER A 105 11.87 -1.99 -1.56
C SER A 105 12.17 -2.40 -3.00
N LEU A 106 11.12 -2.47 -3.83
CA LEU A 106 11.18 -3.03 -5.18
C LEU A 106 10.61 -2.08 -6.22
N VAL A 107 11.33 -2.00 -7.33
CA VAL A 107 10.99 -1.16 -8.46
C VAL A 107 11.29 -1.90 -9.75
N ALA A 108 10.42 -1.76 -10.74
CA ALA A 108 10.66 -2.11 -12.12
C ALA A 108 10.85 -0.82 -12.94
N GLU A 109 11.85 -0.75 -13.81
CA GLU A 109 12.11 0.43 -14.63
C GLU A 109 12.19 0.08 -16.11
N ASP A 110 11.50 0.86 -16.95
CA ASP A 110 11.66 0.78 -18.40
C ASP A 110 13.09 1.10 -18.80
N TRP A 111 13.62 0.40 -19.81
CA TRP A 111 14.99 0.60 -20.28
C TRP A 111 15.05 1.24 -21.66
N THR A 112 14.33 2.35 -21.85
CA THR A 112 14.10 2.91 -23.20
C THR A 112 15.11 3.97 -23.65
N VAL A 113 15.88 4.52 -22.72
CA VAL A 113 16.87 5.57 -22.97
C VAL A 113 18.15 5.23 -22.21
N VAL A 114 19.31 5.45 -22.84
CA VAL A 114 20.63 5.24 -22.24
C VAL A 114 20.76 6.11 -20.98
N HIS A 115 21.06 5.50 -19.83
CA HIS A 115 21.16 6.19 -18.54
C HIS A 115 22.63 6.37 -18.10
N GLU A 116 22.90 7.37 -17.25
CA GLU A 116 24.21 7.51 -16.57
C GLU A 116 24.52 6.33 -15.61
N TYR A 117 23.50 5.56 -15.22
CA TYR A 117 23.61 4.39 -14.34
C TYR A 117 23.89 3.07 -15.09
N ASP A 118 24.00 3.11 -16.43
CA ASP A 118 24.28 1.95 -17.28
C ASP A 118 25.56 1.19 -16.87
N THR A 119 26.47 1.83 -16.12
CA THR A 119 27.72 1.22 -15.67
C THR A 119 27.63 0.43 -14.36
N GLY A 120 26.50 0.49 -13.65
CA GLY A 120 26.35 -0.09 -12.30
C GLY A 120 25.46 -1.33 -12.22
N SER A 121 24.72 -1.67 -13.29
CA SER A 121 23.79 -2.80 -13.25
C SER A 121 24.50 -4.14 -13.49
N ILE A 122 23.99 -5.18 -12.83
CA ILE A 122 24.45 -6.56 -13.04
C ILE A 122 23.29 -7.47 -13.43
N PRO A 123 23.53 -8.56 -14.16
CA PRO A 123 22.50 -9.57 -14.40
C PRO A 123 21.99 -10.15 -13.07
N ALA A 124 20.67 -10.32 -12.92
CA ALA A 124 20.05 -10.93 -11.74
C ALA A 124 20.63 -12.32 -11.43
N ALA A 125 21.01 -13.07 -12.47
CA ALA A 125 21.67 -14.37 -12.36
C ALA A 125 23.06 -14.33 -11.67
N ARG A 126 23.67 -13.15 -11.55
CA ARG A 126 24.95 -12.93 -10.87
C ARG A 126 24.80 -12.25 -9.52
N ALA A 127 23.62 -11.72 -9.21
CA ALA A 127 23.36 -11.08 -7.93
C ALA A 127 23.22 -12.13 -6.82
N ASN A 128 23.63 -11.76 -5.61
CA ASN A 128 23.36 -12.49 -4.38
C ASN A 128 22.98 -11.49 -3.28
N VAL A 129 22.54 -11.99 -2.13
CA VAL A 129 22.10 -11.12 -1.03
C VAL A 129 23.23 -10.23 -0.52
N SER A 130 24.47 -10.74 -0.45
CA SER A 130 25.63 -9.92 -0.03
C SER A 130 25.78 -8.71 -0.94
N TRP A 131 25.72 -8.90 -2.25
CA TRP A 131 25.78 -7.82 -3.23
C TRP A 131 24.62 -6.83 -3.04
N LEU A 132 23.38 -7.30 -2.89
CA LEU A 132 22.22 -6.42 -2.65
C LEU A 132 22.45 -5.54 -1.41
N VAL A 133 22.86 -6.14 -0.29
CA VAL A 133 23.11 -5.43 0.97
C VAL A 133 24.28 -4.47 0.86
N GLU A 134 25.38 -4.87 0.21
CA GLU A 134 26.56 -4.03 -0.03
C GLU A 134 26.25 -2.81 -0.91
N GLN A 135 25.36 -2.97 -1.91
CA GLN A 135 24.87 -1.86 -2.73
C GLN A 135 23.80 -1.01 -2.03
N GLY A 136 23.38 -1.39 -0.82
CA GLY A 136 22.47 -0.63 0.02
C GLY A 136 20.99 -0.95 -0.17
N ALA A 137 20.64 -2.11 -0.74
CA ALA A 137 19.25 -2.55 -0.84
C ALA A 137 18.57 -2.63 0.52
N GLN A 138 17.29 -2.23 0.57
CA GLN A 138 16.52 -2.12 1.80
C GLN A 138 15.37 -3.11 1.83
N GLY A 139 15.17 -3.70 3.01
CA GLY A 139 13.92 -4.36 3.37
C GLY A 139 12.88 -3.34 3.81
N LEU A 140 11.65 -3.80 3.99
CA LEU A 140 10.55 -3.00 4.55
C LEU A 140 10.03 -3.62 5.85
N HIS A 141 9.57 -2.77 6.75
CA HIS A 141 8.89 -3.18 7.98
C HIS A 141 7.80 -2.18 8.39
N PRO A 142 6.77 -2.61 9.12
CA PRO A 142 5.77 -1.70 9.67
C PRO A 142 6.40 -0.70 10.65
N VAL A 143 6.17 0.60 10.43
CA VAL A 143 6.60 1.70 11.32
C VAL A 143 5.43 2.47 11.94
N GLY A 144 4.21 2.18 11.52
CA GLY A 144 3.01 2.79 12.07
C GLY A 144 1.75 2.39 11.30
N THR A 145 0.63 2.93 11.74
CA THR A 145 -0.65 2.79 11.07
C THR A 145 -1.34 4.14 10.97
N LYS A 146 -2.21 4.28 9.97
CA LYS A 146 -3.12 5.42 9.86
C LYS A 146 -4.50 4.93 9.43
N LEU A 147 -5.53 5.74 9.67
CA LEU A 147 -6.81 5.50 9.04
C LEU A 147 -6.68 5.80 7.54
N ALA A 148 -7.21 4.90 6.71
CA ALA A 148 -7.37 5.14 5.29
C ALA A 148 -8.10 6.47 5.11
N GLY A 149 -7.74 7.23 4.07
CA GLY A 149 -8.39 8.50 3.79
C GLY A 149 -9.91 8.35 3.75
N ILE A 150 -10.59 8.64 4.86
CA ILE A 150 -12.03 8.63 4.90
C ILE A 150 -12.42 9.81 4.02
N SER A 151 -13.26 9.55 3.02
CA SER A 151 -13.90 10.59 2.23
C SER A 151 -14.74 11.45 3.17
N SER A 152 -14.13 12.42 3.85
CA SER A 152 -14.83 13.61 4.29
C SER A 152 -15.14 14.39 3.00
N LEU A 153 -16.18 13.92 2.31
CA LEU A 153 -17.06 14.82 1.58
C LEU A 153 -17.32 15.99 2.53
N PRO A 154 -17.21 17.26 2.08
CA PRO A 154 -17.49 18.39 2.96
C PRO A 154 -18.92 18.24 3.43
N SER A 155 -19.09 17.82 4.69
CA SER A 155 -20.32 18.09 5.43
C SER A 155 -20.30 19.59 5.62
N SER A 156 -20.97 20.28 4.70
CA SER A 156 -21.54 21.57 5.01
C SER A 156 -22.22 21.47 6.38
N ASP A 157 -21.81 22.38 7.26
CA ASP A 157 -22.36 22.68 8.58
C ASP A 157 -21.81 21.86 9.75
N ALA A 158 -20.60 22.23 10.20
CA ALA A 158 -20.16 22.00 11.58
C ALA A 158 -20.23 23.32 12.34
N ASN A 159 -21.30 23.49 13.10
CA ASN A 159 -21.32 24.36 14.26
C ASN A 159 -20.98 23.49 15.49
N GLU A 160 -19.87 23.83 16.13
CA GLU A 160 -19.43 23.62 17.52
C GLU A 160 -20.31 22.77 18.47
N THR A 161 -19.77 21.71 19.11
CA THR A 161 -19.41 21.64 20.57
C THR A 161 -19.12 20.22 21.09
N ASP A 162 -17.99 20.10 21.80
CA ASP A 162 -17.68 19.41 23.08
C ASP A 162 -17.96 17.91 23.41
N THR A 163 -16.83 17.20 23.62
CA THR A 163 -16.36 16.51 24.86
C THR A 163 -16.89 15.13 25.33
N THR A 164 -15.89 14.29 25.68
CA THR A 164 -15.78 13.21 26.71
C THR A 164 -16.01 11.72 26.39
N THR A 165 -14.89 10.98 26.42
CA THR A 165 -14.57 9.66 27.03
C THR A 165 -15.70 8.65 27.33
N THR A 166 -15.57 7.38 26.90
CA THR A 166 -15.27 6.17 27.73
C THR A 166 -15.55 4.86 26.97
N THR A 167 -14.72 3.84 27.24
CA THR A 167 -14.70 2.42 26.84
C THR A 167 -16.03 1.65 26.92
N LEU A 168 -16.26 0.66 26.02
CA LEU A 168 -16.40 -0.80 26.31
C LEU A 168 -16.99 -1.61 25.13
N GLU A 169 -16.33 -2.75 24.86
CA GLU A 169 -16.84 -4.10 24.53
C GLU A 169 -17.86 -4.37 23.39
N ALA A 170 -17.48 -5.36 22.59
CA ALA A 170 -18.05 -5.80 21.32
C ALA A 170 -19.28 -6.71 21.43
N ARG A 171 -20.20 -6.61 20.45
CA ARG A 171 -20.92 -7.77 19.88
C ARG A 171 -21.66 -7.46 18.57
N ASP A 172 -21.16 -8.10 17.52
CA ASP A 172 -21.83 -8.89 16.46
C ASP A 172 -22.99 -8.24 15.65
N GLY A 173 -22.61 -7.53 14.59
CA GLY A 173 -23.52 -7.04 13.52
C GLY A 173 -22.80 -6.54 12.25
N ASP A 174 -21.54 -6.93 12.02
CA ASP A 174 -20.51 -6.10 11.37
C ASP A 174 -20.25 -6.38 9.86
N GLN A 175 -21.13 -7.10 9.17
CA GLN A 175 -20.76 -7.71 7.87
C GLN A 175 -21.33 -7.04 6.60
N ALA A 176 -22.34 -6.17 6.71
CA ALA A 176 -22.95 -5.54 5.53
C ALA A 176 -22.31 -4.19 5.14
N SER A 177 -21.95 -3.35 6.12
CA SER A 177 -21.38 -2.01 5.91
C SER A 177 -19.93 -2.04 5.40
N SER A 178 -19.12 -2.96 5.94
CA SER A 178 -17.73 -3.18 5.51
C SER A 178 -17.63 -3.57 4.03
N SER A 179 -18.64 -4.27 3.49
CA SER A 179 -18.65 -4.74 2.11
C SER A 179 -18.77 -3.60 1.08
N GLN A 180 -19.52 -2.53 1.36
CA GLN A 180 -19.74 -1.43 0.42
C GLN A 180 -18.57 -0.43 0.39
N LEU A 181 -17.93 -0.17 1.53
CA LEU A 181 -16.71 0.65 1.60
C LEU A 181 -15.51 -0.09 0.97
N ALA A 182 -15.38 -1.39 1.22
CA ALA A 182 -14.42 -2.24 0.53
C ALA A 182 -14.66 -2.24 -0.99
N ALA A 183 -15.92 -2.26 -1.45
CA ALA A 183 -16.25 -2.20 -2.88
C ALA A 183 -15.90 -0.87 -3.56
N ARG A 184 -15.77 0.24 -2.82
CA ARG A 184 -15.39 1.57 -3.36
C ARG A 184 -13.87 1.80 -3.39
N SER A 185 -13.10 0.98 -2.69
CA SER A 185 -11.63 1.10 -2.61
C SER A 185 -10.89 0.71 -3.90
N PHE A 186 -11.59 0.22 -4.93
CA PHE A 186 -10.99 -0.22 -6.19
C PHE A 186 -10.99 0.83 -7.32
N SER A 187 -11.54 2.02 -7.07
CA SER A 187 -11.61 3.08 -8.10
C SER A 187 -10.59 4.19 -7.90
N HIS A 188 -10.04 4.33 -6.69
CA HIS A 188 -9.15 5.42 -6.36
C HIS A 188 -8.06 5.00 -5.38
N TYR A 189 -6.97 5.75 -5.39
CA TYR A 189 -5.83 5.67 -4.48
C TYR A 189 -5.43 7.09 -4.05
N TRP A 190 -4.57 7.21 -3.05
CA TRP A 190 -4.01 8.52 -2.68
C TRP A 190 -2.58 8.62 -3.18
N ALA A 191 -2.25 9.79 -3.71
CA ALA A 191 -0.89 10.19 -4.03
C ALA A 191 -0.49 11.36 -3.13
N PHE A 192 0.68 11.25 -2.52
CA PHE A 192 1.29 12.28 -1.68
C PHE A 192 2.50 12.80 -2.44
N LEU A 193 2.33 13.94 -3.12
CA LEU A 193 3.36 14.56 -3.94
C LEU A 193 4.13 15.59 -3.12
N SER A 194 5.43 15.72 -3.39
CA SER A 194 6.29 16.66 -2.67
C SER A 194 7.33 17.27 -3.59
N ASP A 195 7.53 18.58 -3.44
CA ASP A 195 8.60 19.33 -4.11
C ASP A 195 9.98 19.06 -3.51
N TYR A 196 10.05 18.28 -2.43
CA TYR A 196 11.27 17.87 -1.76
C TYR A 196 11.59 16.40 -2.02
N LYS A 197 12.84 16.02 -1.76
CA LYS A 197 13.31 14.62 -1.82
C LYS A 197 12.75 13.74 -0.69
N LYS A 198 11.85 14.27 0.12
CA LYS A 198 11.20 13.55 1.20
C LYS A 198 9.71 13.78 1.05
N CYS A 199 8.94 12.73 1.31
CA CYS A 199 7.48 12.77 1.31
C CYS A 199 7.00 13.30 2.66
N ALA A 200 7.45 14.49 3.05
CA ALA A 200 6.69 15.28 4.01
C ALA A 200 5.36 15.58 3.30
N SER A 201 4.24 15.24 3.92
CA SER A 201 2.91 15.30 3.31
C SER A 201 2.53 16.75 2.93
N GLU A 202 2.96 17.22 1.77
CA GLU A 202 2.75 18.61 1.34
C GLU A 202 1.53 18.76 0.41
N ASP A 203 1.25 17.76 -0.44
CA ASP A 203 0.03 17.74 -1.27
C ASP A 203 -0.60 16.34 -1.30
N PHE A 204 -1.71 16.15 -0.56
CA PHE A 204 -2.51 14.93 -0.66
C PHE A 204 -3.50 15.05 -1.82
N GLN A 205 -3.57 14.04 -2.67
CA GLN A 205 -4.49 14.03 -3.81
C GLN A 205 -5.17 12.67 -3.95
N VAL A 206 -6.50 12.69 -4.08
CA VAL A 206 -7.27 11.51 -4.49
C VAL A 206 -7.13 11.34 -6.00
N LYS A 207 -6.72 10.15 -6.43
CA LYS A 207 -6.48 9.82 -7.84
C LYS A 207 -7.33 8.64 -8.25
N TYR A 208 -7.95 8.72 -9.42
CA TYR A 208 -8.71 7.61 -9.98
C TYR A 208 -7.80 6.65 -10.74
N ALA A 209 -8.05 5.36 -10.55
CA ALA A 209 -7.35 4.29 -11.24
C ALA A 209 -7.75 4.25 -12.73
N GLY A 210 -6.81 3.86 -13.59
CA GLY A 210 -7.03 3.80 -15.04
C GLY A 210 -6.90 5.13 -15.77
N GLU A 211 -6.54 6.21 -15.07
CA GLU A 211 -6.33 7.54 -15.65
C GLU A 211 -4.87 7.99 -15.52
N CYS A 212 -4.36 8.63 -16.58
CA CYS A 212 -3.06 9.29 -16.54
C CYS A 212 -3.20 10.67 -15.90
N HIS A 213 -2.51 10.88 -14.79
CA HIS A 213 -2.46 12.16 -14.08
C HIS A 213 -1.18 12.91 -14.49
N ASN A 214 -1.31 14.15 -14.92
CA ASN A 214 -0.20 14.94 -15.46
C ASN A 214 -0.15 16.35 -14.88
N TYR A 215 1.06 16.83 -14.61
CA TYR A 215 1.33 18.13 -13.98
C TYR A 215 2.22 18.98 -14.87
N ASN A 216 2.17 20.31 -14.70
CA ASN A 216 3.05 21.23 -15.44
C ASN A 216 4.45 21.32 -14.82
N SER A 217 4.54 21.20 -13.49
CA SER A 217 5.79 21.17 -12.73
C SER A 217 6.10 19.75 -12.27
N LYS A 218 7.38 19.42 -12.10
CA LYS A 218 7.78 18.13 -11.52
C LYS A 218 7.75 18.18 -10.00
N PHE A 219 7.28 17.10 -9.41
CA PHE A 219 7.51 16.80 -7.99
C PHE A 219 8.80 15.99 -7.86
N LYS A 220 9.50 16.14 -6.74
CA LYS A 220 10.79 15.46 -6.48
C LYS A 220 10.63 14.13 -5.76
N SER A 221 9.49 13.91 -5.12
CA SER A 221 9.15 12.63 -4.52
C SER A 221 7.64 12.39 -4.52
N VAL A 222 7.28 11.11 -4.42
CA VAL A 222 5.89 10.66 -4.35
C VAL A 222 5.76 9.42 -3.47
N GLN A 223 4.63 9.35 -2.78
CA GLN A 223 4.20 8.18 -2.02
C GLN A 223 2.75 7.84 -2.38
N PHE A 224 2.40 6.57 -2.32
CA PHE A 224 1.07 6.07 -2.67
C PHE A 224 0.44 5.29 -1.54
N GLU A 225 -0.87 5.41 -1.39
CA GLU A 225 -1.66 4.63 -0.45
C GLU A 225 -2.64 3.76 -1.21
N ASN A 226 -2.60 2.46 -0.90
CA ASN A 226 -3.53 1.48 -1.40
C ASN A 226 -4.66 1.26 -0.37
N PRO A 227 -5.87 1.81 -0.58
CA PRO A 227 -7.00 1.56 0.31
C PRO A 227 -7.63 0.18 0.15
N SER A 228 -7.22 -0.57 -0.87
CA SER A 228 -7.89 -1.80 -1.22
C SER A 228 -7.58 -2.86 -0.18
N GLY A 229 -8.63 -3.52 0.31
CA GLY A 229 -8.50 -4.68 1.19
C GLY A 229 -8.04 -5.96 0.50
N SER A 230 -8.02 -5.99 -0.84
CA SER A 230 -7.83 -7.24 -1.59
C SER A 230 -7.08 -7.11 -2.91
N LEU A 231 -6.92 -5.90 -3.46
CA LEU A 231 -6.21 -5.67 -4.72
C LEU A 231 -4.88 -4.97 -4.47
N TRP A 232 -3.87 -5.36 -5.26
CA TRP A 232 -2.59 -4.69 -5.31
C TRP A 232 -2.75 -3.44 -6.16
N LEU A 233 -2.13 -2.35 -5.72
CA LEU A 233 -2.07 -1.14 -6.51
C LEU A 233 -0.76 -1.14 -7.30
N GLU A 234 -0.87 -1.28 -8.61
CA GLU A 234 0.24 -1.09 -9.53
C GLU A 234 0.32 0.38 -9.88
N MET A 235 1.47 1.00 -9.60
CA MET A 235 1.74 2.41 -9.90
C MET A 235 2.86 2.51 -10.89
N GLU A 236 2.75 3.49 -11.78
CA GLU A 236 3.80 3.89 -12.69
C GLU A 236 3.98 5.40 -12.66
N ILE A 237 5.22 5.85 -12.55
CA ILE A 237 5.58 7.27 -12.53
C ILE A 237 6.58 7.56 -13.64
N TRP A 238 6.43 8.71 -14.29
CA TRP A 238 7.32 9.14 -15.36
C TRP A 238 7.99 10.47 -15.05
N PRO A 239 9.28 10.63 -15.40
CA PRO A 239 9.99 11.91 -15.34
C PRO A 239 9.60 12.83 -16.50
N ASN A 240 8.46 12.60 -17.14
CA ASN A 240 7.96 13.33 -18.29
C ASN A 240 6.43 13.33 -18.30
N HIS A 241 5.85 14.12 -19.21
CA HIS A 241 4.41 14.31 -19.31
C HIS A 241 3.69 13.21 -20.11
N ARG A 242 2.40 13.02 -19.81
CA ARG A 242 1.41 12.23 -20.58
C ARG A 242 1.50 10.70 -20.49
N CYS A 243 2.26 10.13 -19.56
CA CYS A 243 2.33 8.67 -19.35
C CYS A 243 2.69 7.83 -20.61
N ILE A 244 3.40 8.40 -21.59
CA ILE A 244 3.63 7.77 -22.90
C ILE A 244 5.08 7.89 -23.41
N LYS A 245 6.02 8.27 -22.54
CA LYS A 245 7.45 8.35 -22.89
C LYS A 245 8.23 7.61 -21.82
N GLY A 246 9.13 6.73 -22.25
CA GLY A 246 9.73 5.73 -21.37
C GLY A 246 10.64 6.29 -20.26
N ASN A 247 11.36 5.38 -19.61
CA ASN A 247 11.94 5.53 -18.27
C ASN A 247 10.86 5.62 -17.17
N GLY A 248 9.71 4.99 -17.43
CA GLY A 248 8.66 4.78 -16.45
C GLY A 248 9.18 3.90 -15.32
N ARG A 249 8.84 4.28 -14.10
CA ARG A 249 9.18 3.52 -12.90
C ARG A 249 7.91 2.92 -12.34
N LYS A 250 7.83 1.59 -12.37
CA LYS A 250 6.72 0.78 -11.92
C LYS A 250 6.98 0.24 -10.52
N MET A 251 5.96 0.27 -9.67
CA MET A 251 6.00 -0.22 -8.30
C MET A 251 4.66 -0.84 -7.93
N VAL A 252 4.66 -1.66 -6.89
CA VAL A 252 3.47 -2.37 -6.43
C VAL A 252 3.28 -2.10 -4.95
N ILE A 253 2.09 -1.69 -4.56
CA ILE A 253 1.70 -1.48 -3.17
C ILE A 253 0.73 -2.57 -2.75
N TYR A 254 1.04 -3.26 -1.66
CA TYR A 254 0.21 -4.32 -1.10
C TYR A 254 -1.16 -3.76 -0.63
N PRO A 255 -2.22 -4.58 -0.58
CA PRO A 255 -3.49 -4.21 0.03
C PRO A 255 -3.33 -3.57 1.42
N LEU A 256 -4.03 -2.46 1.68
CA LEU A 256 -4.02 -1.74 2.95
C LEU A 256 -2.63 -1.25 3.40
N GLU A 257 -1.76 -0.96 2.45
CA GLU A 257 -0.42 -0.42 2.72
C GLU A 257 -0.18 0.91 2.04
N MET A 258 0.79 1.63 2.59
CA MET A 258 1.39 2.81 2.00
C MET A 258 2.79 2.45 1.50
N SER A 259 3.12 2.88 0.28
CA SER A 259 4.47 2.71 -0.25
C SER A 259 5.49 3.45 0.60
N GLU A 260 6.77 3.13 0.43
CA GLU A 260 7.82 4.03 0.87
C GLU A 260 7.79 5.34 0.04
N CYS A 261 8.63 6.30 0.43
CA CYS A 261 8.80 7.52 -0.34
C CYS A 261 9.72 7.28 -1.53
N HIS A 262 9.20 7.44 -2.74
CA HIS A 262 9.99 7.30 -3.96
C HIS A 262 10.53 8.66 -4.39
N THR A 263 11.84 8.85 -4.22
CA THR A 263 12.54 10.09 -4.58
C THR A 263 12.99 10.06 -6.03
N ARG A 264 12.12 10.50 -6.92
CA ARG A 264 12.38 10.66 -8.35
C ARG A 264 11.53 11.80 -8.88
N ASP A 265 12.06 12.51 -9.86
CA ASP A 265 11.28 13.49 -10.59
C ASP A 265 10.06 12.82 -11.23
N THR A 266 8.87 13.34 -10.94
CA THR A 266 7.61 12.88 -11.55
C THR A 266 6.81 14.05 -12.10
N TYR A 267 6.44 13.94 -13.37
CA TYR A 267 5.54 14.86 -14.06
C TYR A 267 4.19 14.22 -14.35
N SER A 268 4.17 12.90 -14.47
CA SER A 268 2.94 12.15 -14.63
C SER A 268 2.99 10.80 -13.92
N LEU A 269 1.82 10.31 -13.54
CA LEU A 269 1.63 9.05 -12.86
C LEU A 269 0.34 8.38 -13.32
N PHE A 270 0.33 7.06 -13.24
CA PHE A 270 -0.80 6.21 -13.57
C PHE A 270 -0.89 5.10 -12.52
N GLY A 271 -2.11 4.81 -12.09
CA GLY A 271 -2.36 3.76 -11.11
C GLY A 271 -3.47 2.83 -11.59
N ARG A 272 -3.33 1.54 -11.34
CA ARG A 272 -4.39 0.56 -11.58
C ARG A 272 -4.38 -0.53 -10.53
N PHE A 273 -5.57 -1.01 -10.19
CA PHE A 273 -5.71 -2.14 -9.29
C PHE A 273 -5.57 -3.46 -10.03
N ARG A 274 -4.85 -4.38 -9.41
CA ARG A 274 -4.56 -5.73 -9.93
C ARG A 274 -4.93 -6.78 -8.90
N GLY A 275 -5.47 -7.89 -9.39
CA GLY A 275 -5.53 -9.11 -8.59
C GLY A 275 -4.13 -9.67 -8.34
N LYS A 276 -4.05 -10.61 -7.40
CA LYS A 276 -2.83 -11.37 -7.15
C LYS A 276 -2.42 -12.15 -8.39
N LYS A 277 -1.22 -11.90 -8.89
CA LYS A 277 -0.51 -12.75 -9.82
C LYS A 277 0.26 -13.78 -9.02
N ILE A 278 0.23 -15.02 -9.49
CA ILE A 278 0.99 -16.08 -8.86
C ILE A 278 2.42 -15.96 -9.39
N ALA A 279 3.39 -15.82 -8.49
CA ALA A 279 4.78 -16.10 -8.81
C ALA A 279 4.91 -17.63 -9.01
N LEU A 280 4.53 -18.10 -10.20
CA LEU A 280 4.50 -19.52 -10.54
C LEU A 280 5.93 -20.04 -10.62
N ALA A 281 6.47 -20.56 -9.51
CA ALA A 281 7.14 -21.88 -9.47
C ALA A 281 7.92 -22.24 -8.19
N TRP A 282 8.34 -21.31 -7.33
CA TRP A 282 9.11 -21.71 -6.12
C TRP A 282 8.24 -22.10 -4.92
N LEU A 283 6.94 -21.75 -4.93
CA LEU A 283 6.00 -22.12 -3.86
C LEU A 283 5.89 -23.66 -3.66
N SER A 284 6.30 -24.46 -4.65
CA SER A 284 6.38 -25.92 -4.52
C SER A 284 7.69 -26.43 -3.91
N SER A 285 8.79 -25.66 -3.91
CA SER A 285 10.07 -26.06 -3.32
C SER A 285 10.25 -25.60 -1.87
N SER A 286 9.59 -24.51 -1.46
CA SER A 286 9.62 -24.00 -0.08
C SER A 286 8.50 -24.55 0.83
N SER A 287 7.68 -25.51 0.34
CA SER A 287 6.72 -26.25 1.18
C SER A 287 7.37 -27.40 1.97
N ASN A 288 8.71 -27.54 1.95
CA ASN A 288 9.49 -28.57 2.64
C ASN A 288 10.71 -27.99 3.40
N LEU A 289 10.55 -26.85 4.07
CA LEU A 289 11.48 -26.35 5.10
C LEU A 289 10.72 -25.93 6.35
#